data_AF-A0A7K1E1X4-F1
#
_entry.id   AF-A0A7K1E1X4-F1
#
_cell.length_a   1.000
_cell.length_b   1.000
_cell.length_c   1.000
_cell.angle_alpha   90.00
_cell.angle_beta   90.00
_cell.angle_gamma   90.00
#
_symmetry.space_group_name_H-M   'P 1'
#
loop_
_entity.id
_entity.type
_entity.pdbx_description
1 polymer ?
#
loop_
_entity_poly.entity_id
_entity_poly.type
_entity_poly.pdbx_seq_one_letter_code
_entity_poly.pdbx_strand_id
1 'polypeptide(L)'
;MARRKPVVNLEQARDAYLRHVSIERGLSANTIAAYRRDLDAYLSWLGQHDVVTVEAVNVDSVRSYIQHLHERADTPLTATSRARVLSSVRGFHRFLLDDGIATADPTLGLTPPKLPKRLPKALSIADVEALLDACAGEDEVSIRDRAVLELL
;
A
#
# COMPACT_ATOMS: atom_id res chain seq x y z
N MET A 1 -15.22 19.63 -29.29
CA MET A 1 -15.22 18.17 -29.53
C MET A 1 -14.40 17.52 -28.41
N ALA A 2 -15.04 16.98 -27.38
CA ALA A 2 -14.32 16.32 -26.28
C ALA A 2 -13.86 14.93 -26.74
N ARG A 3 -12.55 14.71 -26.83
CA ARG A 3 -11.99 13.36 -27.07
C ARG A 3 -12.33 12.51 -25.85
N ARG A 4 -13.13 11.45 -26.03
CA ARG A 4 -13.41 10.46 -24.99
C ARG A 4 -12.07 9.79 -24.63
N LYS A 5 -11.59 10.00 -23.41
CA LYS A 5 -10.38 9.35 -22.90
C LYS A 5 -10.62 7.83 -22.92
N PRO A 6 -9.66 6.99 -23.37
CA PRO A 6 -9.83 5.55 -23.34
C PRO A 6 -10.02 5.07 -21.91
N VAL A 7 -11.00 4.19 -21.69
CA VAL A 7 -11.23 3.56 -20.38
C VAL A 7 -10.07 2.62 -20.09
N VAL A 8 -9.36 2.84 -18.99
CA VAL A 8 -8.18 2.03 -18.63
C VAL A 8 -8.57 1.02 -17.56
N ASN A 9 -8.31 -0.26 -17.84
CA ASN A 9 -8.52 -1.34 -16.88
C ASN A 9 -7.44 -1.32 -15.79
N LEU A 10 -7.81 -1.66 -14.55
CA LEU A 10 -6.92 -1.63 -13.40
C LEU A 10 -5.72 -2.60 -13.53
N GLU A 11 -5.89 -3.76 -14.15
CA GLU A 11 -4.80 -4.72 -14.33
C GLU A 11 -3.71 -4.17 -15.26
N GLN A 12 -4.14 -3.55 -16.37
CA GLN A 12 -3.25 -2.89 -17.33
C GLN A 12 -2.49 -1.73 -16.67
N ALA A 13 -3.20 -0.93 -15.88
CA ALA A 13 -2.62 0.15 -15.10
C ALA A 13 -1.59 -0.36 -14.09
N ARG A 14 -1.88 -1.46 -13.38
CA ARG A 14 -0.96 -2.10 -12.42
C ARG A 14 0.33 -2.56 -13.09
N ASP A 15 0.23 -3.17 -14.27
CA ASP A 15 1.43 -3.59 -15.00
C ASP A 15 2.25 -2.41 -15.53
N ALA A 16 1.60 -1.30 -15.92
CA ALA A 16 2.30 -0.06 -16.26
C ALA A 16 3.07 0.52 -15.05
N TYR A 17 2.43 0.57 -13.89
CA TYR A 17 3.06 1.02 -12.64
C TYR A 17 4.26 0.14 -12.25
N LEU A 18 4.11 -1.18 -12.29
CA LEU A 18 5.20 -2.10 -11.93
C LEU A 18 6.39 -1.99 -12.88
N ARG A 19 6.15 -1.75 -14.18
CA ARG A 19 7.22 -1.41 -15.13
C ARG A 19 7.89 -0.09 -14.80
N HIS A 20 7.10 0.95 -14.51
CA HIS A 20 7.61 2.27 -14.14
C HIS A 20 8.53 2.20 -12.90
N VAL A 21 8.08 1.60 -11.80
CA VAL A 21 8.91 1.53 -10.57
C VAL A 21 10.10 0.58 -10.69
N SER A 22 10.07 -0.35 -11.64
CA SER A 22 11.22 -1.19 -11.98
C SER A 22 12.29 -0.40 -12.73
N ILE A 23 11.89 0.33 -13.79
CA ILE A 23 12.82 1.00 -14.70
C ILE A 23 13.26 2.35 -14.15
N GLU A 24 12.31 3.21 -13.78
CA GLU A 24 12.58 4.60 -13.44
C GLU A 24 13.02 4.78 -11.98
N ARG A 25 12.58 3.90 -11.09
CA ARG A 25 12.92 3.96 -9.65
C ARG A 25 13.92 2.89 -9.21
N GLY A 26 14.26 1.95 -10.08
CA GLY A 26 15.25 0.91 -9.79
C GLY A 26 14.92 0.06 -8.57
N LEU A 27 13.63 -0.16 -8.26
CA LEU A 27 13.25 -0.94 -7.09
C LEU A 27 13.76 -2.38 -7.22
N SER A 28 14.15 -2.98 -6.09
CA SER A 28 14.61 -4.38 -6.08
C SER A 28 13.52 -5.33 -6.59
N ALA A 29 13.92 -6.46 -7.18
CA ALA A 29 12.99 -7.50 -7.63
C ALA A 29 12.06 -7.98 -6.50
N ASN A 30 12.57 -8.05 -5.26
CA ASN A 30 11.79 -8.42 -4.08
C ASN A 30 10.72 -7.38 -3.75
N THR A 31 11.06 -6.09 -3.85
CA THR A 31 10.10 -4.99 -3.65
C THR A 31 9.02 -4.99 -4.72
N ILE A 32 9.39 -5.19 -5.99
CA ILE A 32 8.44 -5.28 -7.11
C ILE A 32 7.50 -6.47 -6.92
N ALA A 33 8.03 -7.65 -6.55
CA ALA A 33 7.22 -8.83 -6.28
C ALA A 33 6.25 -8.62 -5.10
N ALA A 34 6.70 -7.89 -4.08
CA ALA A 34 5.87 -7.52 -2.94
C ALA A 34 4.74 -6.56 -3.35
N TYR A 35 5.05 -5.53 -4.13
CA TYR A 35 4.05 -4.57 -4.65
C TYR A 35 3.06 -5.27 -5.58
N ARG A 36 3.51 -6.19 -6.43
CA ARG A 36 2.63 -6.99 -7.27
C ARG A 36 1.62 -7.77 -6.43
N ARG A 37 2.09 -8.51 -5.42
CA ARG A 37 1.20 -9.28 -4.52
C ARG A 37 0.16 -8.38 -3.82
N ASP A 38 0.59 -7.22 -3.34
CA ASP A 38 -0.32 -6.28 -2.68
C ASP A 38 -1.38 -5.72 -3.65
N LEU A 39 -0.94 -5.30 -4.84
CA LEU A 39 -1.83 -4.73 -5.85
C LEU A 39 -2.78 -5.79 -6.41
N ASP A 40 -2.32 -7.02 -6.61
CA ASP A 40 -3.19 -8.11 -7.09
C ASP A 40 -4.31 -8.40 -6.08
N ALA A 41 -3.99 -8.43 -4.78
CA ALA A 41 -4.99 -8.57 -3.73
C ALA A 41 -5.96 -7.39 -3.69
N TYR A 42 -5.46 -6.17 -3.86
CA TYR A 42 -6.28 -4.95 -3.91
C TYR A 42 -7.23 -4.94 -5.12
N LEU A 43 -6.71 -5.23 -6.32
CA LEU A 43 -7.50 -5.25 -7.55
C LEU A 43 -8.53 -6.39 -7.54
N SER A 44 -8.18 -7.56 -7.01
CA SER A 44 -9.13 -8.66 -6.84
C SER A 44 -10.28 -8.26 -5.92
N TRP A 45 -9.97 -7.60 -4.79
CA TRP A 45 -10.99 -7.09 -3.87
C TRP A 45 -11.87 -6.03 -4.53
N LEU A 46 -11.30 -5.09 -5.30
CA LEU A 46 -12.08 -4.10 -6.06
C LEU A 46 -13.00 -4.75 -7.10
N GLY A 47 -12.50 -5.76 -7.81
CA GLY A 47 -13.28 -6.50 -8.81
C GLY A 47 -14.48 -7.24 -8.21
N GLN A 48 -14.37 -7.74 -6.97
CA GLN A 48 -15.50 -8.32 -6.22
C GLN A 48 -16.58 -7.27 -5.87
N HIS A 49 -16.25 -5.98 -5.95
CA HIS A 49 -17.16 -4.85 -5.71
C HIS A 49 -17.47 -4.08 -7.01
N ASP A 50 -17.34 -4.74 -8.17
CA ASP A 50 -17.63 -4.19 -9.51
C ASP A 50 -16.78 -2.96 -9.90
N VAL A 51 -15.63 -2.74 -9.25
CA VAL A 51 -14.69 -1.67 -9.57
C VAL A 51 -13.52 -2.23 -10.38
N VAL A 52 -13.59 -2.09 -11.71
CA VAL A 52 -12.61 -2.70 -12.64
C VAL A 52 -11.82 -1.71 -13.51
N THR A 53 -12.18 -0.42 -13.47
CA THR A 53 -11.52 0.64 -14.24
C THR A 53 -10.91 1.69 -13.32
N VAL A 54 -9.90 2.41 -13.82
CA VAL A 54 -9.23 3.48 -13.08
C VAL A 54 -10.21 4.58 -12.64
N GLU A 55 -11.13 4.96 -13.52
CA GLU A 55 -12.11 6.03 -13.26
C GLU A 55 -13.20 5.62 -12.27
N ALA A 56 -13.44 4.32 -12.09
CA ALA A 56 -14.42 3.81 -11.15
C ALA A 56 -13.90 3.81 -9.71
N VAL A 57 -12.57 3.85 -9.51
CA VAL A 57 -11.99 3.88 -8.15
C VAL A 57 -12.21 5.26 -7.53
N ASN A 58 -12.92 5.27 -6.39
CA ASN A 58 -13.12 6.47 -5.59
C ASN A 58 -12.54 6.31 -4.17
N VAL A 59 -12.59 7.38 -3.39
CA VAL A 59 -12.05 7.41 -2.02
C VAL A 59 -12.69 6.33 -1.13
N ASP A 60 -13.99 6.06 -1.30
CA ASP A 60 -14.70 5.06 -0.50
C ASP A 60 -14.26 3.65 -0.87
N SER A 61 -14.04 3.35 -2.15
CA SER A 61 -13.46 2.05 -2.59
C SER A 61 -12.13 1.76 -1.88
N VAL A 62 -11.24 2.77 -1.79
CA VAL A 62 -9.96 2.58 -1.11
C VAL A 62 -10.12 2.49 0.41
N ARG A 63 -11.01 3.30 1.01
CA ARG A 63 -11.29 3.26 2.46
C ARG A 63 -11.84 1.89 2.87
N SER A 64 -12.80 1.36 2.13
CA SER A 64 -13.39 0.05 2.38
C SER A 64 -12.36 -1.08 2.23
N TYR A 65 -11.43 -0.98 1.29
CA TYR A 65 -10.33 -1.95 1.21
C TYR A 65 -9.42 -1.90 2.45
N ILE A 66 -9.06 -0.70 2.93
CA ILE A 66 -8.23 -0.56 4.14
C ILE A 66 -8.96 -1.17 5.35
N GLN A 67 -10.25 -0.91 5.49
CA GLN A 67 -11.08 -1.53 6.53
C GLN A 67 -11.09 -3.05 6.40
N HIS A 68 -11.27 -3.59 5.19
CA HIS A 68 -11.18 -5.02 4.92
C HIS A 68 -9.84 -5.61 5.38
N LEU A 69 -8.71 -4.94 5.14
CA LEU A 69 -7.40 -5.40 5.63
C LEU A 69 -7.30 -5.49 7.16
N HIS A 70 -8.07 -4.70 7.90
CA HIS A 70 -8.13 -4.73 9.36
C HIS A 70 -9.06 -5.83 9.88
N GLU A 71 -10.13 -6.15 9.15
CA GLU A 71 -11.19 -7.08 9.58
C GLU A 71 -10.94 -8.54 9.17
N ARG A 72 -9.89 -8.81 8.39
CA ARG A 72 -9.47 -10.17 8.02
C ARG A 72 -9.09 -11.01 9.26
N ALA A 73 -10.05 -11.82 9.71
CA ALA A 73 -9.92 -12.68 10.88
C ALA A 73 -9.08 -13.95 10.64
N ASP A 74 -8.96 -14.38 9.38
CA ASP A 74 -8.32 -15.62 8.96
C ASP A 74 -6.78 -15.54 8.96
N THR A 75 -6.22 -14.37 8.60
CA THR A 75 -4.78 -14.11 8.65
C THR A 75 -4.52 -12.61 8.80
N PRO A 76 -4.42 -12.11 10.05
CA PRO A 76 -4.15 -10.71 10.30
C PRO A 76 -2.78 -10.33 9.73
N LEU A 77 -2.75 -9.36 8.81
CA LEU A 77 -1.49 -8.81 8.33
C LEU A 77 -0.74 -8.14 9.47
N THR A 78 0.58 -8.35 9.53
CA THR A 78 1.45 -7.59 10.46
C THR A 78 1.39 -6.09 10.17
N ALA A 79 1.75 -5.24 11.14
CA ALA A 79 1.80 -3.79 10.94
C ALA A 79 2.68 -3.41 9.75
N THR A 80 3.85 -4.04 9.61
CA THR A 80 4.78 -3.87 8.48
C THR A 80 4.15 -4.26 7.14
N SER A 81 3.41 -5.36 7.10
CA SER A 81 2.72 -5.80 5.88
C SER A 81 1.61 -4.83 5.48
N ARG A 82 0.82 -4.33 6.45
CA ARG A 82 -0.21 -3.32 6.18
C ARG A 82 0.39 -2.01 5.68
N ALA A 83 1.48 -1.54 6.28
CA ALA A 83 2.19 -0.34 5.84
C ALA A 83 2.73 -0.48 4.40
N ARG A 84 3.25 -1.66 4.05
CA ARG A 84 3.70 -1.96 2.69
C ARG A 84 2.54 -1.97 1.69
N VAL A 85 1.42 -2.62 2.01
CA VAL A 85 0.21 -2.61 1.15
C VAL A 85 -0.27 -1.18 0.90
N LEU A 86 -0.36 -0.36 1.96
CA LEU A 86 -0.74 1.06 1.83
C LEU A 86 0.25 1.83 0.94
N SER A 87 1.54 1.57 1.07
CA SER A 87 2.57 2.22 0.23
C SER A 87 2.41 1.81 -1.23
N SER A 88 2.18 0.52 -1.51
CA SER A 88 1.92 -0.01 -2.85
C SER A 88 0.71 0.67 -3.50
N VAL A 89 -0.42 0.76 -2.78
CA VAL A 89 -1.67 1.36 -3.27
C VAL A 89 -1.54 2.87 -3.51
N ARG A 90 -0.87 3.60 -2.60
CA ARG A 90 -0.63 5.04 -2.78
C ARG A 90 0.31 5.32 -3.93
N GLY A 91 1.40 4.56 -4.05
CA GLY A 91 2.34 4.69 -5.17
C GLY A 91 1.66 4.43 -6.51
N PHE A 92 0.80 3.41 -6.57
CA PHE A 92 0.01 3.10 -7.75
C PHE A 92 -0.90 4.27 -8.16
N HIS A 93 -1.78 4.75 -7.28
CA HIS A 93 -2.70 5.86 -7.61
C HIS A 93 -1.99 7.18 -7.89
N ARG A 94 -0.86 7.45 -7.22
CA ARG A 94 0.00 8.59 -7.54
C ARG A 94 0.54 8.50 -8.95
N PHE A 95 1.10 7.34 -9.33
CA PHE A 95 1.58 7.11 -10.68
C PHE A 95 0.48 7.33 -11.73
N LEU A 96 -0.74 6.83 -11.49
CA LEU A 96 -1.85 7.04 -12.44
C LEU A 96 -2.22 8.51 -12.62
N LEU A 97 -2.15 9.31 -11.55
CA LEU A 97 -2.36 10.74 -11.64
C LEU A 97 -1.22 11.43 -12.41
N ASP A 98 0.02 11.11 -12.07
CA ASP A 98 1.22 11.74 -12.63
C ASP A 98 1.38 11.40 -14.14
N ASP A 99 1.04 10.18 -14.55
CA ASP A 99 1.04 9.72 -15.95
C ASP A 99 -0.22 10.19 -16.72
N GLY A 100 -1.09 10.95 -16.06
CA GLY A 100 -2.31 11.48 -16.66
C GLY A 100 -3.32 10.40 -17.07
N ILE A 101 -3.25 9.20 -16.49
CA ILE A 101 -4.23 8.12 -16.65
C ILE A 101 -5.49 8.46 -15.86
N ALA A 102 -5.34 8.72 -14.56
CA ALA A 102 -6.40 9.21 -13.67
C ALA A 102 -6.52 10.75 -13.72
N THR A 103 -7.65 11.28 -13.29
CA THR A 103 -7.88 12.73 -13.14
C THR A 103 -7.77 13.21 -11.69
N ALA A 104 -7.82 12.29 -10.73
CA ALA A 104 -7.66 12.53 -9.31
C ALA A 104 -7.03 11.31 -8.64
N ASP A 105 -6.35 11.53 -7.52
CA ASP A 105 -5.80 10.46 -6.68
C ASP A 105 -6.79 10.17 -5.52
N PRO A 106 -7.48 9.01 -5.51
CA PRO A 106 -8.47 8.66 -4.48
C PRO A 106 -7.83 8.41 -3.11
N THR A 107 -6.51 8.38 -3.01
CA THR A 107 -5.78 8.19 -1.76
C THR A 107 -5.46 9.51 -1.04
N LEU A 108 -5.61 10.65 -1.71
CA LEU A 108 -5.32 11.99 -1.16
C LEU A 108 -6.20 12.37 0.04
N GLY A 109 -7.41 11.81 0.15
CA GLY A 109 -8.36 12.05 1.24
C GLY A 109 -8.43 10.96 2.31
N LEU A 110 -7.61 9.91 2.16
CA LEU A 110 -7.51 8.85 3.17
C LEU A 110 -6.69 9.39 4.34
N THR A 111 -7.39 10.10 5.21
CA THR A 111 -6.90 10.36 6.55
C THR A 111 -6.78 8.99 7.22
N PRO A 112 -5.60 8.56 7.68
CA PRO A 112 -5.52 7.43 8.60
C PRO A 112 -6.55 7.67 9.73
N PRO A 113 -7.20 6.63 10.32
CA PRO A 113 -7.91 6.85 11.58
C PRO A 113 -6.99 7.65 12.50
N LYS A 114 -7.52 8.61 13.27
CA LYS A 114 -6.71 9.53 14.11
C LYS A 114 -5.81 8.72 15.06
N LEU A 115 -4.65 8.30 14.57
CA LEU A 115 -3.49 7.99 15.37
C LEU A 115 -3.02 9.35 15.90
N PRO A 116 -2.75 9.48 17.20
CA PRO A 116 -2.27 10.74 17.74
C PRO A 116 -1.03 11.15 16.95
N LYS A 117 -1.04 12.42 16.51
CA LYS A 117 0.00 13.00 15.66
C LYS A 117 1.37 12.62 16.19
N ARG A 118 2.19 12.10 15.30
CA ARG A 118 3.45 12.77 15.02
C ARG A 118 4.06 12.32 13.68
N LEU A 119 4.35 13.34 12.85
CA LEU A 119 5.58 13.48 12.04
C LEU A 119 6.78 12.86 12.78
N PRO A 120 7.89 12.44 12.14
CA PRO A 120 9.00 11.78 12.84
C PRO A 120 9.32 12.53 14.16
N LYS A 121 9.04 12.07 15.38
CA LYS A 121 8.44 10.84 15.99
C LYS A 121 7.21 11.25 16.80
N ALA A 122 6.24 10.40 17.14
CA ALA A 122 6.44 9.36 18.14
C ALA A 122 5.30 8.31 18.10
N LEU A 123 5.67 7.11 17.68
CA LEU A 123 5.22 5.89 18.35
C LEU A 123 5.31 6.11 19.88
N SER A 124 4.28 5.74 20.64
CA SER A 124 4.30 5.90 22.10
C SER A 124 5.35 4.98 22.74
N ILE A 125 5.81 5.31 23.95
CA ILE A 125 6.75 4.45 24.70
C ILE A 125 6.16 3.03 24.85
N ALA A 126 4.85 2.91 25.04
CA ALA A 126 4.15 1.63 25.11
C ALA A 126 4.11 0.88 23.75
N ASP A 127 3.97 1.59 22.62
CA ASP A 127 4.04 0.96 21.28
C ASP A 127 5.45 0.46 20.99
N VAL A 128 6.47 1.17 21.49
CA VAL A 128 7.88 0.78 21.38
C VAL A 128 8.19 -0.40 22.31
N GLU A 129 7.71 -0.39 23.55
CA GLU A 129 7.83 -1.51 24.48
C GLU A 129 7.12 -2.76 23.95
N ALA A 130 5.91 -2.63 23.40
CA ALA A 130 5.20 -3.74 22.77
C ALA A 130 5.88 -4.26 21.48
N LEU A 131 6.54 -3.37 20.72
CA LEU A 131 7.37 -3.75 19.56
C LEU A 131 8.66 -4.46 19.99
N LEU A 132 9.29 -4.03 21.09
CA LEU A 132 10.49 -4.63 21.65
C LEU A 132 10.20 -5.99 22.31
N ASP A 133 9.06 -6.12 23.01
CA ASP A 133 8.62 -7.38 23.61
C ASP A 133 8.14 -8.40 22.56
N ALA A 134 7.54 -7.93 21.45
CA ALA A 134 7.13 -8.81 20.34
C ALA A 134 8.31 -9.35 19.52
N CYS A 135 9.51 -8.78 19.68
CA CYS A 135 10.75 -9.21 19.03
C CYS A 135 11.63 -10.10 19.93
N ALA A 136 11.12 -10.62 21.05
CA ALA A 136 11.80 -11.61 21.88
C ALA A 136 11.74 -13.04 21.27
N GLY A 137 12.11 -13.16 19.99
CA GLY A 137 12.25 -14.43 19.28
C GLY A 137 13.69 -14.60 18.80
N GLU A 138 14.28 -15.76 19.07
CA GLU A 138 15.67 -16.10 18.69
C GLU A 138 15.80 -16.53 17.21
N ASP A 139 14.84 -16.18 16.35
CA ASP A 139 14.90 -16.55 14.94
C ASP A 139 15.79 -15.60 14.12
N GLU A 140 16.42 -16.13 13.07
CA GLU A 140 17.41 -15.42 12.25
C GLU A 140 16.86 -14.14 11.59
N VAL A 141 15.54 -14.05 11.44
CA VAL A 141 14.85 -12.87 10.89
C VAL A 141 14.80 -11.75 11.93
N SER A 142 14.50 -12.07 13.19
CA SER A 142 14.44 -11.10 14.29
C SER A 142 15.80 -10.51 14.65
N ILE A 143 16.88 -11.28 14.53
CA ILE A 143 18.25 -10.81 14.80
C ILE A 143 18.73 -9.82 13.72
N ARG A 144 18.36 -10.06 12.45
CA ARG A 144 18.68 -9.13 11.35
C ARG A 144 17.93 -7.81 11.50
N ASP A 145 16.66 -7.87 11.86
CA ASP A 145 15.82 -6.67 12.00
C ASP A 145 16.26 -5.81 13.20
N ARG A 146 16.80 -6.43 14.25
CA ARG A 146 17.44 -5.73 15.37
C ARG A 146 18.72 -5.00 14.97
N ALA A 147 19.58 -5.62 14.17
CA ALA A 147 20.82 -5.00 13.71
C ALA A 147 20.59 -3.76 12.82
N VAL A 148 19.48 -3.74 12.07
CA VAL A 148 19.10 -2.59 11.23
C VAL A 148 18.53 -1.44 12.07
N LEU A 149 17.89 -1.72 13.21
CA LEU A 149 17.34 -0.71 14.11
C LEU A 149 18.38 -0.08 15.05
N GLU A 150 19.51 -0.75 15.33
CA GLU A 150 20.59 -0.22 16.17
C GLU A 150 21.58 0.71 15.42
N LEU A 151 21.51 0.78 14.08
CA LEU A 151 22.40 1.62 13.24
C LEU A 151 21.80 2.98 12.84
N LEU A 152 20.55 3.26 13.24
CA LEU A 152 19.83 4.52 12.98
C LEU A 152 19.82 5.41 14.23
#